data_AF-A0A093S4H8-F1
#
_entry.id   AF-A0A093S4H8-F1
#
_cell.length_a   1.000
_cell.length_b   1.000
_cell.length_c   1.000
_cell.angle_alpha   90.00
_cell.angle_beta   90.00
_cell.angle_gamma   90.00
#
_symmetry.space_group_name_H-M   'P 1'
#
loop_
_entity.id
_entity.type
_entity.pdbx_description
1 polymer ?
#
loop_
_entity_poly.entity_id
_entity_poly.type
_entity_poly.pdbx_seq_one_letter_code
_entity_poly.pdbx_strand_id
1 'polypeptide(L)'
;MENALMVCKGLLIAVFGGTYLYLLTKLVIYTVNSSSEPFAWVLMIGGGAALLSLALALAAFLLQPAVYLLAALFAGVGALISRYRRSHV
;
A
#
# COMPACT_ATOMS: atom_id res chain seq x y z
N MET A 1 21.62 -1.55 4.01
CA MET A 1 20.33 -1.55 4.75
C MET A 1 19.31 -0.60 4.12
N GLU A 2 19.68 0.64 3.76
CA GLU A 2 18.73 1.59 3.16
C GLU A 2 18.08 1.13 1.85
N ASN A 3 18.84 0.58 0.89
CA ASN A 3 18.28 0.24 -0.43
C ASN A 3 17.16 -0.82 -0.38
N ALA A 4 17.33 -1.91 0.38
CA ALA A 4 16.33 -2.98 0.43
C ALA A 4 15.03 -2.53 1.14
N LEU A 5 15.18 -1.72 2.20
CA LEU A 5 14.03 -1.14 2.90
C LEU A 5 13.30 -0.11 2.02
N MET A 6 14.05 0.69 1.24
CA MET A 6 13.49 1.64 0.28
C MET A 6 12.70 0.92 -0.82
N VAL A 7 13.24 -0.18 -1.36
CA VAL A 7 12.55 -0.99 -2.39
C VAL A 7 11.26 -1.61 -1.82
N CYS A 8 11.30 -2.16 -0.60
CA CYS A 8 10.12 -2.75 0.02
C CYS A 8 9.03 -1.69 0.33
N LYS A 9 9.44 -0.52 0.84
CA LYS A 9 8.53 0.63 1.02
C LYS A 9 7.94 1.11 -0.31
N GLY A 10 8.76 1.24 -1.35
CA GLY A 10 8.31 1.64 -2.67
C GLY A 10 7.29 0.66 -3.27
N LEU A 11 7.54 -0.64 -3.11
CA LEU A 11 6.62 -1.69 -3.57
C LEU A 11 5.29 -1.67 -2.81
N LEU A 12 5.33 -1.47 -1.49
CA LEU A 12 4.12 -1.27 -0.68
C LEU A 12 3.33 -0.04 -1.13
N ILE A 13 3.99 1.10 -1.34
CA ILE A 13 3.34 2.32 -1.82
C ILE A 13 2.71 2.09 -3.21
N ALA A 14 3.41 1.41 -4.11
CA ALA A 14 2.90 1.11 -5.44
C ALA A 14 1.67 0.19 -5.40
N VAL A 15 1.68 -0.84 -4.55
CA VAL A 15 0.55 -1.76 -4.39
C VAL A 15 -0.64 -1.02 -3.77
N PHE A 16 -0.46 -0.36 -2.64
CA PHE A 16 -1.54 0.37 -1.95
C PHE A 16 -2.09 1.50 -2.81
N GLY A 17 -1.23 2.31 -3.41
CA GLY A 17 -1.63 3.41 -4.30
C GLY A 17 -2.33 2.90 -5.56
N GLY A 18 -1.82 1.83 -6.18
CA GLY A 18 -2.43 1.21 -7.35
C GLY A 18 -3.81 0.62 -7.04
N THR A 19 -3.95 -0.13 -5.94
CA THR A 19 -5.25 -0.66 -5.50
C THR A 19 -6.24 0.47 -5.20
N TYR A 20 -5.79 1.54 -4.55
CA TYR A 20 -6.64 2.71 -4.28
C TYR A 20 -7.16 3.35 -5.57
N LEU A 21 -6.27 3.65 -6.52
CA LEU A 21 -6.66 4.24 -7.81
C LEU A 21 -7.60 3.33 -8.60
N TYR A 22 -7.35 2.01 -8.58
CA TYR A 22 -8.21 1.03 -9.23
C TYR A 22 -9.63 1.05 -8.65
N LEU A 23 -9.76 1.01 -7.32
CA LEU A 23 -11.05 1.00 -6.65
C LEU A 23 -11.80 2.33 -6.83
N LEU A 24 -11.08 3.46 -6.79
CA LEU A 24 -11.65 4.78 -7.04
C LEU A 24 -12.17 4.90 -8.48
N THR A 25 -11.42 4.37 -9.45
CA THR A 25 -11.86 4.31 -10.85
C THR A 25 -13.14 3.47 -11.00
N LYS A 26 -13.21 2.30 -10.35
CA LYS A 26 -14.41 1.46 -10.34
C LYS A 26 -15.60 2.17 -9.70
N LEU A 27 -15.38 2.89 -8.60
CA LEU A 27 -16.40 3.68 -7.91
C LEU A 27 -16.96 4.78 -8.81
N VAL A 28 -16.09 5.52 -9.51
CA VAL A 28 -16.49 6.57 -10.45
C VAL A 28 -17.30 5.98 -11.60
N ILE A 29 -16.82 4.91 -12.25
CA ILE A 29 -17.54 4.24 -13.35
C ILE A 29 -18.91 3.75 -12.88
N TYR A 30 -18.98 3.12 -11.70
CA TYR A 30 -20.25 2.67 -11.13
C TYR A 30 -21.21 3.84 -10.89
N THR A 31 -20.72 4.92 -10.30
CA THR A 31 -21.54 6.09 -9.97
C THR A 31 -22.10 6.77 -11.20
N VAL A 32 -21.27 6.97 -12.23
CA VAL A 32 -21.69 7.58 -13.51
C VAL A 32 -22.70 6.70 -14.25
N ASN A 33 -22.58 5.38 -14.17
CA ASN A 33 -23.52 4.46 -14.81
C ASN A 33 -24.82 4.26 -14.00
N SER A 34 -24.78 4.45 -12.68
CA SER A 34 -25.91 4.18 -11.79
C SER A 34 -26.80 5.40 -11.55
N SER A 35 -26.29 6.61 -11.74
CA SER A 35 -27.01 7.84 -11.43
C SER A 35 -26.72 8.89 -12.49
N SER A 36 -27.73 9.67 -12.86
CA SER A 36 -27.60 10.85 -13.72
C SER A 36 -27.56 12.16 -12.92
N GLU A 37 -27.78 12.10 -11.61
CA GLU A 37 -27.86 13.29 -10.78
C GLU A 37 -26.48 13.75 -10.27
N PRO A 38 -26.10 15.02 -10.53
CA PRO A 38 -24.78 15.54 -10.14
C PRO A 38 -24.55 15.51 -8.62
N PHE A 39 -25.61 15.71 -7.83
CA PHE A 39 -25.50 15.70 -6.36
C PHE A 39 -25.20 14.29 -5.83
N ALA A 40 -25.84 13.27 -6.42
CA ALA A 40 -25.56 11.88 -6.11
C ALA A 40 -24.12 11.49 -6.46
N TRP A 41 -23.56 12.05 -7.54
CA TRP A 41 -22.15 11.82 -7.90
C TRP A 41 -21.19 12.31 -6.84
N VAL A 42 -21.41 13.53 -6.33
CA VAL A 42 -20.57 14.11 -5.28
C VAL A 42 -20.63 13.26 -4.01
N LEU A 43 -21.83 12.79 -3.62
CA LEU A 43 -21.99 11.96 -2.44
C LEU A 43 -21.38 10.56 -2.60
N MET A 44 -21.58 9.91 -3.75
CA MET A 44 -21.08 8.54 -3.96
C MET A 44 -19.58 8.51 -4.22
N ILE A 45 -19.04 9.43 -5.02
CA ILE A 45 -17.60 9.52 -5.29
C ILE A 45 -16.88 10.08 -4.05
N GLY A 46 -17.35 11.20 -3.51
CA GLY A 46 -16.73 11.84 -2.35
C GLY A 46 -16.84 11.00 -1.08
N GLY A 47 -18.05 10.52 -0.76
CA GLY A 47 -18.28 9.64 0.39
C GLY A 47 -17.59 8.28 0.22
N GLY A 48 -17.64 7.70 -0.99
CA GLY A 48 -16.94 6.46 -1.28
C GLY A 48 -15.42 6.60 -1.18
N ALA A 49 -14.82 7.70 -1.67
CA ALA A 49 -13.39 7.97 -1.54
C ALA A 49 -12.97 8.18 -0.07
N ALA A 50 -13.79 8.84 0.75
CA ALA A 50 -13.54 9.01 2.17
C ALA A 50 -13.54 7.66 2.91
N LEU A 51 -14.54 6.80 2.64
CA LEU A 51 -14.60 5.45 3.20
C LEU A 51 -13.44 4.57 2.73
N LEU A 52 -13.08 4.65 1.44
CA LEU A 52 -11.92 3.96 0.88
C LEU A 52 -10.62 4.38 1.57
N SER A 53 -10.44 5.69 1.78
CA SER A 53 -9.27 6.23 2.47
C SER A 53 -9.19 5.74 3.91
N LEU A 54 -10.32 5.72 4.61
CA LEU A 54 -10.41 5.21 5.99
C LEU A 54 -10.04 3.72 6.05
N ALA A 55 -10.62 2.90 5.15
CA ALA A 55 -10.34 1.47 5.07
C ALA A 55 -8.86 1.19 4.75
N LEU A 56 -8.28 1.96 3.83
CA LEU A 56 -6.88 1.82 3.45
C LEU A 56 -5.93 2.21 4.59
N ALA A 57 -6.25 3.27 5.33
CA ALA A 57 -5.50 3.68 6.51
C ALA A 57 -5.52 2.59 7.60
N LEU A 58 -6.68 1.97 7.81
CA LEU A 58 -6.83 0.86 8.75
C LEU A 58 -6.04 -0.38 8.31
N ALA A 59 -6.09 -0.72 7.02
CA ALA A 59 -5.32 -1.82 6.44
C ALA A 59 -3.80 -1.57 6.56
N ALA A 60 -3.35 -0.33 6.30
CA ALA A 60 -1.96 0.05 6.48
C ALA A 60 -1.51 -0.06 7.94
N PHE A 61 -2.34 0.36 8.89
CA PHE A 61 -2.08 0.23 10.32
C PHE A 61 -1.93 -1.23 10.76
N LEU A 62 -2.82 -2.12 10.29
CA LEU A 62 -2.73 -3.56 10.57
C LEU A 62 -1.51 -4.23 9.93
N LEU A 63 -1.08 -3.74 8.76
CA LEU A 63 0.07 -4.30 8.04
C LEU A 63 1.41 -3.76 8.52
N GLN A 64 1.47 -2.60 9.18
CA GLN A 64 2.70 -2.03 9.76
C GLN A 64 3.56 -3.05 10.53
N PRO A 65 3.03 -3.82 11.50
CA PRO A 65 3.84 -4.81 12.24
C PRO A 65 4.42 -5.89 11.35
N ALA A 66 3.68 -6.35 10.33
CA ALA A 66 4.17 -7.33 9.36
C ALA A 66 5.30 -6.76 8.50
N VAL A 67 5.21 -5.47 8.12
CA VAL A 67 6.26 -4.76 7.38
C VAL A 67 7.54 -4.64 8.22
N TYR A 68 7.43 -4.36 9.52
CA TYR A 68 8.59 -4.33 10.42
C TYR A 68 9.25 -5.70 10.56
N LEU A 69 8.46 -6.78 10.67
CA LEU A 69 8.96 -8.15 10.70
C LEU A 69 9.71 -8.52 9.42
N LEU A 70 9.15 -8.16 8.26
CA LEU A 70 9.79 -8.38 6.96
C LEU A 70 11.13 -7.63 6.88
N ALA A 71 11.15 -6.38 7.32
CA ALA A 71 12.37 -5.57 7.38
C ALA A 71 13.44 -6.19 8.29
N ALA A 72 13.04 -6.72 9.45
CA ALA A 72 13.93 -7.41 10.38
C ALA A 72 14.52 -8.70 9.77
N LEU A 73 13.72 -9.47 9.03
CA LEU A 73 14.20 -10.65 8.29
C LEU A 73 15.23 -10.28 7.23
N PHE A 74 14.94 -9.26 6.40
CA PHE A 74 15.89 -8.79 5.38
C PHE A 74 17.18 -8.25 6.00
N ALA A 75 17.09 -7.55 7.13
CA ALA A 75 18.25 -7.09 7.89
C ALA A 75 19.09 -8.28 8.42
N GLY A 76 18.43 -9.30 8.99
CA GLY A 76 19.08 -10.51 9.50
C GLY A 76 19.80 -11.30 8.41
N VAL A 77 19.13 -11.53 7.27
CA VAL A 77 19.74 -12.19 6.10
C VAL A 77 20.90 -11.38 5.55
N GLY A 78 20.75 -10.06 5.42
CA GLY A 78 21.84 -9.18 4.98
C GLY A 78 23.07 -9.22 5.90
N ALA A 79 22.86 -9.27 7.22
CA ALA A 79 23.94 -9.41 8.19
C ALA A 79 24.64 -10.78 8.10
N LEU A 80 23.87 -11.85 7.89
CA LEU A 80 24.40 -13.21 7.72
C LEU A 80 25.27 -13.32 6.46
N ILE A 81 24.77 -12.83 5.32
CA ILE A 81 25.52 -12.80 4.05
C ILE A 81 26.80 -11.96 4.19
N SER A 82 26.73 -10.81 4.87
CA SER A 82 27.90 -9.96 5.08
C SER A 82 28.96 -10.62 5.97
N ARG A 83 28.56 -11.40 6.99
CA ARG A 83 29.49 -12.18 7.81
C ARG A 83 30.13 -13.31 7.01
N TYR A 84 29.33 -14.04 6.22
CA TYR A 84 29.82 -15.14 5.38
C TYR A 84 30.83 -14.65 4.33
N ARG A 85 30.59 -13.48 3.74
CA ARG A 85 31.52 -12.85 2.80
C ARG A 85 32.84 -12.43 3.47
N ARG A 86 32.82 -11.98 4.73
CA ARG A 86 34.04 -11.61 5.47
C ARG A 86 34.86 -12.82 5.94
N SER A 87 34.23 -13.98 6.13
CA SER A 87 34.94 -15.18 6.59
C SER A 87 35.56 -16.00 5.45
N HIS A 88 35.13 -15.76 4.20
CA HIS A 88 35.60 -16.47 3.02
C HIS A 88 36.56 -15.66 2.13
N VAL A 89 36.94 -14.45 2.59
CA VAL A 89 38.03 -13.62 2.05
C VAL A 89 39.17 -13.70 3.05
#